data_AF-A0A7Y5UUK0-F1
#
_entry.id   AF-A0A7Y5UUK0-F1
#
_cell.length_a   1.000
_cell.length_b   1.000
_cell.length_c   1.000
_cell.angle_alpha   90.00
_cell.angle_beta   90.00
_cell.angle_gamma   90.00
#
_symmetry.space_group_name_H-M   'P 1'
#
loop_
_entity.id
_entity.type
_entity.pdbx_description
1 polymer ?
#
loop_
_entity_poly.entity_id
_entity_poly.type
_entity_poly.pdbx_seq_one_letter_code
_entity_poly.pdbx_strand_id
1 'polypeptide(L)'
;MRVRAARRRRGRRCARRRGGGSVNGRSRLFLASAGSGKTFQLTTHYLQLVCDGVRHDEVLATTFTRKAAGEILARILSRLAAGAASEAG
;
A
#
# COMPACT_ATOMS: atom_id res chain seq x y z
N MET A 1 25.48 14.77 33.48
CA MET A 1 25.14 15.36 32.16
C MET A 1 24.11 14.46 31.47
N ARG A 2 22.83 14.88 31.43
CA ARG A 2 21.72 14.10 30.86
C ARG A 2 21.43 14.61 29.44
N VAL A 3 21.68 13.80 28.42
CA VAL A 3 21.23 14.10 27.05
C VAL A 3 20.02 13.23 26.72
N ARG A 4 18.99 13.90 26.22
CA ARG A 4 17.60 13.49 26.14
C ARG A 4 17.34 12.46 25.04
N ALA A 5 16.36 11.60 25.31
CA ALA A 5 15.81 10.60 24.41
C ALA A 5 15.34 11.18 23.07
N ALA A 6 15.87 10.65 21.96
CA ALA A 6 15.28 10.85 20.64
C ALA A 6 14.12 9.87 20.45
N ARG A 7 12.95 10.44 20.22
CA ARG A 7 11.64 9.78 20.17
C ARG A 7 11.63 8.70 19.09
N ARG A 8 11.53 7.43 19.50
CA ARG A 8 11.21 6.30 18.64
C ARG A 8 9.90 6.58 17.90
N ARG A 9 9.96 6.96 16.62
CA ARG A 9 8.79 6.93 15.74
C ARG A 9 8.41 5.47 15.57
N ARG A 10 7.36 5.07 16.28
CA ARG A 10 6.77 3.74 16.24
C ARG A 10 6.46 3.40 14.78
N GLY A 11 7.25 2.50 14.18
CA GLY A 11 6.87 1.81 12.96
C GLY A 11 5.47 1.27 13.17
N ARG A 12 4.54 1.69 12.31
CA ARG A 12 3.17 1.17 12.31
C ARG A 12 3.30 -0.28 11.86
N ARG A 13 3.46 -1.20 12.82
CA ARG A 13 3.36 -2.63 12.57
C ARG A 13 2.06 -2.83 11.80
N CYS A 14 2.16 -3.28 10.56
CA CYS A 14 1.04 -3.87 9.85
C CYS A 14 0.64 -5.09 10.70
N ALA A 15 -0.33 -4.86 11.58
CA ALA A 15 -0.71 -5.82 12.60
C ALA A 15 -1.18 -7.07 11.87
N ARG A 16 -0.50 -8.18 12.11
CA ARG A 16 -0.78 -9.51 11.54
C ARG A 16 -2.14 -9.99 12.10
N ARG A 17 -3.24 -9.38 11.65
CA ARG A 17 -4.61 -9.81 11.96
C ARG A 17 -4.88 -11.04 11.11
N ARG A 18 -4.92 -12.21 11.75
CA ARG A 18 -5.53 -13.41 11.17
C ARG A 18 -7.05 -13.20 11.19
N GLY A 19 -7.60 -12.62 10.14
CA GLY A 19 -9.03 -12.39 10.00
C GLY A 19 -9.30 -11.60 8.73
N GLY A 20 -10.03 -12.19 7.78
CA GLY A 20 -10.31 -11.62 6.48
C GLY A 20 -10.75 -10.17 6.58
N GLY A 21 -9.98 -9.26 5.99
CA GLY A 21 -10.30 -7.84 5.96
C GLY A 21 -11.64 -7.65 5.25
N SER A 22 -12.67 -7.27 6.00
CA SER A 22 -13.96 -6.91 5.43
C SER A 22 -13.79 -5.62 4.61
N VAL A 23 -13.68 -5.76 3.29
CA VAL A 23 -13.85 -4.64 2.37
C VAL A 23 -15.31 -4.21 2.44
N ASN A 24 -15.58 -3.21 3.28
CA ASN A 24 -16.88 -2.55 3.37
C ASN A 24 -17.31 -2.15 1.94
N GLY A 25 -18.49 -2.57 1.48
CA GLY A 25 -18.97 -2.48 0.10
C GLY A 25 -19.21 -1.06 -0.45
N ARG A 26 -18.49 -0.06 0.05
CA ARG A 26 -18.54 1.33 -0.40
C ARG A 26 -17.61 1.48 -1.59
N SER A 27 -18.16 1.80 -2.75
CA SER A 27 -17.39 2.20 -3.92
C SER A 27 -16.65 3.52 -3.65
N ARG A 28 -15.36 3.58 -4.01
CA ARG A 28 -14.54 4.80 -3.94
C ARG A 28 -14.21 5.25 -5.36
N LEU A 29 -14.58 6.47 -5.69
CA LEU A 29 -14.21 7.11 -6.96
C LEU A 29 -13.00 8.00 -6.73
N PHE A 30 -11.93 7.74 -7.49
CA PHE A 30 -10.74 8.60 -7.52
C PHE A 30 -10.75 9.40 -8.82
N LEU A 31 -11.13 10.67 -8.73
CA LEU A 31 -10.97 11.62 -9.82
C LEU A 31 -9.55 12.14 -9.81
N ALA A 32 -8.89 12.12 -10.96
CA ALA A 32 -7.61 12.80 -11.12
C ALA A 32 -7.49 13.37 -12.53
N SER A 33 -6.74 14.44 -12.70
CA SER A 33 -6.40 15.00 -14.01
C SER A 33 -5.21 14.25 -14.63
N ALA A 34 -4.84 14.57 -15.87
CA ALA A 34 -3.59 14.07 -16.45
C ALA A 34 -2.40 14.45 -15.54
N GLY A 35 -1.51 13.50 -15.26
CA GLY A 35 -0.36 13.73 -14.35
C GLY A 35 -0.68 13.73 -12.85
N SER A 36 -1.94 13.70 -12.41
CA SER A 36 -2.32 13.79 -10.99
C SER A 36 -2.12 12.50 -10.16
N GLY A 37 -1.38 11.52 -10.69
CA GLY A 37 -1.01 10.34 -9.91
C GLY A 37 -2.12 9.31 -9.66
N LYS A 38 -3.05 9.08 -10.61
CA LYS A 38 -4.06 8.00 -10.52
C LYS A 38 -3.43 6.65 -10.17
N THR A 39 -2.33 6.33 -10.86
CA THR A 39 -1.54 5.13 -10.62
C THR A 39 -0.96 5.11 -9.21
N PHE A 40 -0.52 6.26 -8.69
CA PHE A 40 0.00 6.37 -7.33
C PHE A 40 -1.10 6.15 -6.28
N GLN A 41 -2.29 6.72 -6.48
CA GLN A 41 -3.44 6.48 -5.61
C GLN A 41 -3.88 5.02 -5.64
N LEU A 42 -4.00 4.41 -6.83
CA LEU A 42 -4.37 3.01 -6.98
C LEU A 42 -3.38 2.08 -6.26
N THR A 43 -2.08 2.26 -6.48
CA THR A 43 -1.06 1.44 -5.80
C THR A 43 -1.04 1.67 -4.29
N THR A 44 -1.27 2.91 -3.82
CA THR A 44 -1.37 3.20 -2.39
C THR A 44 -2.59 2.53 -1.77
N HIS A 45 -3.74 2.58 -2.45
CA HIS A 45 -4.97 1.96 -1.98
C HIS A 45 -4.85 0.44 -1.92
N TYR A 46 -4.24 -0.18 -2.94
CA TYR A 46 -3.94 -1.61 -2.93
C TYR A 46 -3.10 -2.00 -1.71
N LEU A 47 -2.02 -1.27 -1.45
CA LEU A 47 -1.16 -1.53 -0.29
C LEU A 47 -1.89 -1.33 1.04
N GLN A 48 -2.80 -0.35 1.14
CA GLN A 48 -3.63 -0.18 2.33
C GLN A 48 -4.51 -1.41 2.58
N LEU A 49 -5.19 -1.94 1.56
CA LEU A 49 -6.01 -3.15 1.69
C LEU A 49 -5.20 -4.34 2.21
N VAL A 50 -4.02 -4.56 1.61
CA VAL A 50 -3.11 -5.63 2.05
C VAL A 50 -2.63 -5.39 3.48
N CYS A 51 -2.30 -4.14 3.82
CA CYS A 51 -1.87 -3.77 5.16
C CYS A 51 -2.99 -3.89 6.21
N ASP A 52 -4.25 -3.75 5.78
CA ASP A 52 -5.44 -3.92 6.61
C ASP A 52 -5.83 -5.40 6.80
N GLY A 53 -5.08 -6.33 6.19
CA GLY A 53 -5.24 -7.77 6.35
C GLY A 53 -6.03 -8.46 5.23
N VAL A 54 -6.38 -7.76 4.16
CA VAL A 54 -6.94 -8.37 2.94
C VAL A 54 -5.86 -9.18 2.24
N ARG A 55 -6.15 -10.40 1.81
CA ARG A 55 -5.15 -11.18 1.08
C ARG A 55 -4.95 -10.60 -0.31
N HIS A 56 -3.71 -10.61 -0.78
CA HIS A 56 -3.37 -10.10 -2.11
C HIS A 56 -4.13 -10.81 -3.24
N ASP A 57 -4.46 -12.10 -3.06
CA ASP A 57 -5.24 -12.91 -4.00
C ASP A 57 -6.75 -12.57 -4.03
N GLU A 58 -7.24 -11.79 -3.07
CA GLU A 58 -8.63 -11.31 -3.02
C GLU A 58 -8.80 -9.93 -3.68
N VAL A 59 -7.70 -9.28 -4.10
CA VAL A 59 -7.73 -7.91 -4.66
C VAL A 59 -7.42 -7.93 -6.16
N LEU A 60 -8.44 -7.64 -6.98
CA LEU A 60 -8.29 -7.48 -8.43
C LEU A 60 -8.11 -6.01 -8.80
N ALA A 61 -6.93 -5.65 -9.33
CA ALA A 61 -6.69 -4.35 -9.96
C ALA A 61 -6.55 -4.54 -11.48
N THR A 62 -7.39 -3.85 -12.26
CA THR A 62 -7.39 -3.94 -13.73
C THR A 62 -7.24 -2.57 -14.39
N THR A 63 -6.73 -2.55 -15.62
CA THR A 63 -6.53 -1.34 -16.42
C THR A 63 -6.64 -1.66 -17.91
N PHE A 64 -6.78 -0.64 -18.75
CA PHE A 64 -7.06 -0.78 -20.18
C PHE A 64 -5.93 -1.43 -20.98
N THR A 65 -4.69 -1.39 -20.50
CA THR A 65 -3.54 -1.92 -21.25
C THR A 65 -2.69 -2.86 -20.41
N ARG A 66 -2.16 -3.91 -21.04
CA ARG A 66 -1.20 -4.83 -20.40
C ARG A 66 0.06 -4.10 -19.92
N LYS A 67 0.52 -3.10 -20.69
CA LYS A 67 1.70 -2.29 -20.32
C LYS A 67 1.47 -1.53 -19.01
N ALA A 68 0.34 -0.83 -18.89
CA ALA A 68 -0.01 -0.12 -17.66
C ALA A 68 -0.18 -1.08 -16.46
N ALA A 69 -0.72 -2.28 -16.69
CA ALA A 69 -0.83 -3.29 -15.64
C ALA A 69 0.56 -3.71 -15.11
N GLY A 70 1.52 -3.96 -16.01
CA GLY A 70 2.91 -4.26 -15.65
C GLY A 70 3.59 -3.13 -14.88
N GLU A 71 3.39 -1.87 -15.31
CA GLU A 71 3.93 -0.69 -14.61
C GLU A 71 3.33 -0.52 -13.21
N ILE A 72 2.03 -0.78 -13.04
CA ILE A 72 1.36 -0.76 -11.73
C ILE A 72 1.97 -1.82 -10.82
N LEU A 73 2.10 -3.06 -11.30
CA LEU A 73 2.65 -4.17 -10.53
C LEU A 73 4.09 -3.88 -10.08
N ALA A 74 4.95 -3.43 -10.99
CA ALA A 74 6.33 -3.08 -10.68
C ALA A 74 6.42 -2.02 -9.57
N ARG A 75 5.54 -1.02 -9.58
CA ARG A 75 5.47 0.01 -8.53
C ARG A 75 5.02 -0.55 -7.19
N ILE A 76 4.07 -1.49 -7.16
CA ILE A 76 3.63 -2.14 -5.92
C ILE A 76 4.80 -2.92 -5.30
N LEU A 77 5.45 -3.75 -6.09
CA LEU A 77 6.58 -4.58 -5.63
C LEU A 77 7.75 -3.72 -5.14
N SER A 78 8.10 -2.66 -5.87
CA SER A 78 9.15 -1.72 -5.47
C SER A 78 8.85 -1.05 -4.12
N ARG A 79 7.59 -0.63 -3.89
CA ARG A 79 7.17 -0.03 -2.61
C ARG A 79 7.17 -1.03 -1.46
N LEU A 80 6.76 -2.28 -1.72
CA LEU A 80 6.83 -3.36 -0.73
C LEU A 80 8.28 -3.65 -0.34
N ALA A 81 9.18 -3.77 -1.32
CA ALA A 81 10.60 -3.99 -1.08
C ALA A 81 11.22 -2.85 -0.25
N ALA A 82 10.92 -1.59 -0.58
CA ALA A 82 11.39 -0.43 0.18
C ALA A 82 10.86 -0.42 1.63
N GLY A 83 9.60 -0.81 1.84
CA GLY A 83 9.01 -0.96 3.17
C GLY A 83 9.67 -2.07 3.98
N ALA A 84 9.93 -3.23 3.36
CA ALA A 84 10.57 -4.36 4.01
C ALA A 84 12.04 -4.06 4.38
N ALA A 85 12.79 -3.38 3.50
CA ALA A 85 14.16 -2.98 3.78
C ALA A 85 14.28 -1.96 4.92
N SER A 86 13.25 -1.13 5.15
CA SER A 86 13.26 -0.12 6.22
C SER A 86 13.04 -0.68 7.63
N GLU A 87 12.62 -1.95 7.77
CA GLU A 87 12.49 -2.62 9.08
C GLU A 87 13.72 -3.48 9.45
N ALA A 88 14.70 -3.59 8.55
CA ALA A 88 15.93 -4.35 8.77
C ALA A 88 17.07 -3.51 9.41
N GLY A 89 16.76 -2.34 9.96
CA GLY A 89 17.69 -1.43 10.64
C GLY A 89 17.21 -1.01 12.03
#